data_AF-A0A244CKS7-F1
#
_entry.id   AF-A0A244CKS7-F1
#
_cell.length_a   1.000
_cell.length_b   1.000
_cell.length_c   1.000
_cell.angle_alpha   90.00
_cell.angle_beta   90.00
_cell.angle_gamma   90.00
#
_symmetry.space_group_name_H-M   'P 1'
#
loop_
_entity.id
_entity.type
_entity.pdbx_description
1 polymer ?
#
loop_
_entity_poly.entity_id
_entity_poly.type
_entity_poly.pdbx_seq_one_letter_code
_entity_poly.pdbx_strand_id
1 'polypeptide(L)'
;MFKLSLLFTASLFSPLIQAQTFTIEELRLDKAQKVLPALKHKNHQVDTDMALLLKKGDFTQTIDNLRAYAEQLWSNEKKAVQLGALDDRALYWQRLAGTKAIKQHGLSFSASQRDALIEVFEAASRGRTELAYSKGATKKILLTGFDPFLLDKNIAQSNPSGIAALLLDGQVIEYKGITAEINTVMIPVRYEDFDHGEIESLLAPFYATESVDLIATISMGREHFDLEHFPGKRRSVIAPDNLNVVTGANESNPIIPLLGNLPLSGPEFVSYSLPYSAMTQASGEYKVIDNREVVILQQPENKKFAAQSLSELEYATAVKGGGGGYLSNEISYRSIRLRNLLGSQIPTGHIHTPRIIGFDEKANLAVTAQIKEMLRLSLTEI
;
A
#
# COMPACT_ATOMS: atom_id res chain seq x y z
N MET A 1 28.30 56.89 42.77
CA MET A 1 27.16 55.99 42.98
C MET A 1 26.22 56.09 41.79
N PHE A 2 26.37 55.22 40.79
CA PHE A 2 25.42 55.08 39.68
C PHE A 2 24.71 53.74 39.87
N LYS A 3 23.41 53.76 40.17
CA LYS A 3 22.58 52.56 40.29
C LYS A 3 22.09 52.17 38.89
N LEU A 4 22.54 51.01 38.45
CA LEU A 4 22.08 50.30 37.27
C LEU A 4 20.74 49.62 37.60
N SER A 5 19.66 49.99 36.92
CA SER A 5 18.37 49.30 37.01
C SER A 5 18.14 48.54 35.70
N LEU A 6 18.47 47.25 35.72
CA LEU A 6 18.20 46.31 34.63
C LEU A 6 16.74 45.85 34.75
N LEU A 7 15.87 46.33 33.87
CA LEU A 7 14.49 45.85 33.74
C LEU A 7 14.51 44.52 32.98
N PHE A 8 14.30 43.41 33.71
CA PHE A 8 13.98 42.11 33.12
C PHE A 8 12.52 42.14 32.65
N THR A 9 12.32 42.32 31.35
CA THR A 9 11.03 42.02 30.71
C THR A 9 10.89 40.50 30.61
N ALA A 10 10.05 39.92 31.47
CA ALA A 10 9.62 38.53 31.35
C ALA A 10 8.74 38.41 30.09
N SER A 11 9.34 37.93 29.00
CA SER A 11 8.58 37.50 27.82
C SER A 11 7.76 36.27 28.21
N LEU A 12 6.45 36.46 28.35
CA LEU A 12 5.48 35.38 28.44
C LEU A 12 5.52 34.62 27.11
N PHE A 13 6.27 33.52 27.07
CA PHE A 13 6.11 32.52 26.03
C PHE A 13 4.75 31.85 26.23
N SER A 14 3.75 32.30 25.47
CA SER A 14 2.54 31.50 25.28
C SER A 14 2.96 30.20 24.58
N PRO A 15 2.67 29.01 25.12
CA PRO A 15 2.84 27.80 24.35
C PRO A 15 1.84 27.90 23.19
N LEU A 16 2.35 27.91 21.96
CA LEU A 16 1.53 27.63 20.79
C LEU A 16 0.93 26.24 21.03
N ILE A 17 -0.34 26.21 21.44
CA ILE A 17 -1.14 24.99 21.41
C ILE A 17 -1.23 24.64 19.92
N GLN A 18 -0.41 23.68 19.50
CA GLN A 18 -0.54 23.10 18.17
C GLN A 18 -1.86 22.33 18.17
N ALA A 19 -2.90 22.97 17.62
CA ALA A 19 -4.19 22.33 17.42
C ALA A 19 -3.95 21.04 16.63
N GLN A 20 -4.43 19.93 17.15
CA GLN A 20 -4.26 18.64 16.50
C GLN A 20 -5.18 18.59 15.29
N THR A 21 -4.60 18.63 14.10
CA THR A 21 -5.35 18.59 12.85
C THR A 21 -5.52 17.14 12.41
N PHE A 22 -6.77 16.69 12.30
CA PHE A 22 -7.08 15.43 11.62
C PHE A 22 -6.76 15.55 10.13
N THR A 23 -6.31 14.44 9.56
CA THR A 23 -6.11 14.29 8.12
C THR A 23 -7.44 14.31 7.39
N ILE A 24 -7.40 14.57 6.07
CA ILE A 24 -8.60 14.52 5.23
C ILE A 24 -9.24 13.13 5.27
N GLU A 25 -8.46 12.05 5.30
CA GLU A 25 -8.97 10.69 5.46
C GLU A 25 -9.76 10.52 6.77
N GLU A 26 -9.21 10.95 7.90
CA GLU A 26 -9.87 10.87 9.21
C GLU A 26 -11.15 11.74 9.27
N LEU A 27 -11.16 12.88 8.58
CA LEU A 27 -12.33 13.76 8.48
C LEU A 27 -13.46 13.14 7.63
N ARG A 28 -13.17 12.14 6.78
CA ARG A 28 -14.18 11.44 5.98
C ARG A 28 -14.99 10.42 6.76
N LEU A 29 -14.59 10.03 7.98
CA LEU A 29 -15.25 8.99 8.79
C LEU A 29 -16.77 9.22 8.95
N ASP A 30 -17.19 10.44 9.27
CA ASP A 30 -18.61 10.74 9.48
C ASP A 30 -19.41 10.60 8.19
N LYS A 31 -18.83 10.98 7.04
CA LYS A 31 -19.44 10.79 5.72
C LYS A 31 -19.52 9.31 5.37
N ALA A 32 -18.46 8.55 5.61
CA ALA A 32 -18.40 7.12 5.36
C ALA A 32 -19.46 6.37 6.19
N GLN A 33 -19.59 6.66 7.48
CA GLN A 33 -20.59 6.02 8.35
C GLN A 33 -22.04 6.33 7.96
N LYS A 34 -22.31 7.48 7.33
CA LYS A 34 -23.64 7.80 6.78
C LYS A 34 -23.97 6.94 5.55
N VAL A 35 -22.99 6.66 4.69
CA VAL A 35 -23.17 5.88 3.46
C VAL A 35 -23.04 4.38 3.71
N LEU A 36 -22.24 3.98 4.70
CA LEU A 36 -21.97 2.60 5.11
C LEU A 36 -22.31 2.42 6.61
N PRO A 37 -23.60 2.35 6.99
CA PRO A 37 -24.02 2.33 8.39
C PRO A 37 -23.47 1.15 9.21
N ALA A 38 -23.17 0.02 8.56
CA ALA A 38 -22.56 -1.14 9.19
C ALA A 38 -21.20 -0.82 9.84
N LEU A 39 -20.50 0.22 9.36
CA LEU A 39 -19.21 0.64 9.91
C LEU A 39 -19.34 1.45 11.20
N LYS A 40 -20.52 2.01 11.49
CA LYS A 40 -20.71 2.90 12.64
C LYS A 40 -20.37 2.21 13.96
N HIS A 41 -20.87 0.99 14.15
CA HIS A 41 -20.58 0.21 15.36
C HIS A 41 -19.10 -0.16 15.46
N LYS A 42 -18.52 -0.67 14.36
CA LYS A 42 -17.09 -1.06 14.31
C LYS A 42 -16.17 0.12 14.64
N ASN A 43 -16.38 1.26 13.98
CA ASN A 43 -15.55 2.45 14.18
C ASN A 43 -15.69 3.05 15.59
N HIS A 44 -16.91 3.03 16.15
CA HIS A 44 -17.13 3.45 17.54
C HIS A 44 -16.46 2.51 18.55
N GLN A 45 -16.47 1.20 18.29
CA GLN A 45 -15.77 0.23 19.13
C GLN A 45 -14.27 0.50 19.13
N VAL A 46 -13.67 0.75 17.95
CA VAL A 46 -12.25 1.12 17.85
C VAL A 46 -11.92 2.37 18.66
N ASP A 47 -12.73 3.42 18.55
CA ASP A 47 -12.53 4.65 19.34
C ASP A 47 -12.59 4.38 20.87
N THR A 48 -13.57 3.59 21.30
CA THR A 48 -13.74 3.21 22.71
C THR A 48 -12.56 2.40 23.23
N ASP A 49 -12.11 1.40 22.47
CA ASP A 49 -10.98 0.56 22.83
C ASP A 49 -9.69 1.37 22.92
N MET A 50 -9.44 2.25 21.95
CA MET A 50 -8.28 3.14 21.93
C MET A 50 -8.26 4.08 23.13
N ALA A 51 -9.40 4.68 23.50
CA ALA A 51 -9.51 5.53 24.67
C ALA A 51 -9.10 4.79 25.96
N LEU A 52 -9.45 3.50 26.08
CA LEU A 52 -9.07 2.66 27.22
C LEU A 52 -7.58 2.29 27.21
N LEU A 53 -7.03 1.95 26.04
CA LEU A 53 -5.63 1.56 25.87
C LEU A 53 -4.67 2.72 26.16
N LEU A 54 -5.03 3.93 25.71
CA LEU A 54 -4.18 5.12 25.81
C LEU A 54 -4.19 5.75 27.22
N LYS A 55 -5.23 5.49 28.02
CA LYS A 55 -5.34 6.01 29.39
C LYS A 55 -4.33 5.41 30.38
N LYS A 56 -3.70 4.27 30.05
CA LYS A 56 -2.87 3.47 30.99
C LYS A 56 -1.43 3.97 31.21
N GLY A 57 -1.04 5.10 30.63
CA GLY A 57 0.04 5.97 31.13
C GLY A 57 1.50 5.52 30.98
N ASP A 58 1.79 4.26 30.61
CA ASP A 58 3.14 3.81 30.27
C ASP A 58 3.32 3.64 28.76
N PHE A 59 4.30 4.34 28.18
CA PHE A 59 4.48 4.39 26.73
C PHE A 59 4.86 3.03 26.13
N THR A 60 5.77 2.29 26.76
CA THR A 60 6.22 0.98 26.27
C THR A 60 5.08 -0.03 26.31
N GLN A 61 4.36 -0.12 27.43
CA GLN A 61 3.19 -1.00 27.54
C GLN A 61 2.08 -0.60 26.56
N THR A 62 1.87 0.70 26.33
CA THR A 62 0.90 1.17 25.32
C THR A 62 1.31 0.75 23.91
N ILE A 63 2.59 0.81 23.54
CA ILE A 63 3.08 0.34 22.23
C ILE A 63 2.75 -1.14 22.03
N ASP A 64 3.05 -2.01 23.00
CA ASP A 64 2.80 -3.44 22.86
C ASP A 64 1.31 -3.78 22.83
N ASN A 65 0.51 -3.13 23.68
CA ASN A 65 -0.94 -3.31 23.67
C ASN A 65 -1.57 -2.83 22.36
N LEU A 66 -1.07 -1.71 21.82
CA LEU A 66 -1.57 -1.13 20.57
C LEU A 66 -1.20 -2.01 19.37
N ARG A 67 0.02 -2.57 19.35
CA ARG A 67 0.43 -3.56 18.35
C ARG A 67 -0.50 -4.77 18.37
N ALA A 68 -0.70 -5.38 19.54
CA ALA A 68 -1.57 -6.55 19.68
C ALA A 68 -3.03 -6.24 19.26
N TYR A 69 -3.53 -5.06 19.61
CA TYR A 69 -4.86 -4.62 19.16
C TYR A 69 -4.94 -4.48 17.64
N ALA A 70 -3.92 -3.87 17.02
CA ALA A 70 -3.87 -3.66 15.57
C ALA A 70 -3.72 -4.98 14.79
N GLU A 71 -2.94 -5.93 15.30
CA GLU A 71 -2.84 -7.30 14.79
C GLU A 71 -4.20 -8.02 14.86
N GLN A 72 -4.90 -7.89 16.00
CA GLN A 72 -6.23 -8.46 16.15
C GLN A 72 -7.25 -7.81 15.19
N LEU A 73 -7.15 -6.51 14.95
CA LEU A 73 -7.98 -5.78 13.99
C LEU A 73 -7.76 -6.33 12.57
N TRP A 74 -6.51 -6.46 12.12
CA TRP A 74 -6.18 -7.09 10.84
C TRP A 74 -6.73 -8.53 10.75
N SER A 75 -6.44 -9.36 11.77
CA SER A 75 -6.90 -10.75 11.80
C SER A 75 -8.42 -10.87 11.77
N ASN A 76 -9.15 -9.97 12.42
CA ASN A 76 -10.62 -9.98 12.44
C ASN A 76 -11.22 -9.68 11.07
N GLU A 77 -10.73 -8.63 10.40
CA GLU A 77 -11.25 -8.25 9.08
C GLU A 77 -10.84 -9.25 8.00
N LYS A 78 -9.60 -9.76 8.05
CA LYS A 78 -9.17 -10.90 7.24
C LYS A 78 -10.14 -12.07 7.37
N LYS A 79 -10.40 -12.51 8.61
CA LYS A 79 -11.31 -13.64 8.88
C LYS A 79 -12.74 -13.35 8.40
N ALA A 80 -13.23 -12.13 8.59
CA ALA A 80 -14.56 -11.75 8.13
C ALA A 80 -14.67 -11.85 6.60
N VAL A 81 -13.68 -11.32 5.87
CA VAL A 81 -13.61 -11.42 4.41
C VAL A 81 -13.54 -12.87 3.93
N GLN A 82 -12.70 -13.69 4.57
CA GLN A 82 -12.58 -15.12 4.24
C GLN A 82 -13.85 -15.94 4.56
N LEU A 83 -14.70 -15.47 5.47
CA LEU A 83 -16.01 -16.06 5.77
C LEU A 83 -17.15 -15.51 4.90
N GLY A 84 -16.85 -14.66 3.93
CA GLY A 84 -17.80 -14.16 2.93
C GLY A 84 -18.23 -12.70 3.11
N ALA A 85 -17.77 -11.99 4.15
CA ALA A 85 -17.99 -10.54 4.27
C ALA A 85 -16.95 -9.79 3.43
N LEU A 86 -17.05 -9.93 2.11
CA LEU A 86 -16.08 -9.49 1.09
C LEU A 86 -15.96 -7.96 1.01
N ASP A 87 -15.43 -7.30 2.03
CA ASP A 87 -15.35 -5.86 2.13
C ASP A 87 -14.02 -5.39 2.72
N ASP A 88 -13.17 -4.78 1.89
CA ASP A 88 -11.90 -4.17 2.30
C ASP A 88 -12.08 -2.83 3.03
N ARG A 89 -13.22 -2.16 2.84
CA ARG A 89 -13.49 -0.84 3.42
C ARG A 89 -13.60 -0.92 4.95
N ALA A 90 -14.07 -2.04 5.48
CA ALA A 90 -14.19 -2.23 6.93
C ALA A 90 -12.83 -2.12 7.63
N LEU A 91 -11.77 -2.72 7.07
CA LEU A 91 -10.41 -2.57 7.58
C LEU A 91 -9.93 -1.12 7.46
N TYR A 92 -10.05 -0.53 6.27
CA TYR A 92 -9.59 0.84 6.00
C TYR A 92 -10.22 1.87 6.96
N TRP A 93 -11.54 1.87 7.12
CA TRP A 93 -12.23 2.85 7.96
C TRP A 93 -11.98 2.65 9.46
N GLN A 94 -11.84 1.40 9.93
CA GLN A 94 -11.48 1.13 11.32
C GLN A 94 -10.05 1.60 11.63
N ARG A 95 -9.13 1.48 10.68
CA ARG A 95 -7.76 1.99 10.84
C ARG A 95 -7.75 3.51 10.98
N LEU A 96 -8.49 4.22 10.13
CA LEU A 96 -8.65 5.68 10.27
C LEU A 96 -9.34 6.09 11.59
N ALA A 97 -10.29 5.29 12.08
CA ALA A 97 -10.88 5.52 13.40
C ALA A 97 -9.82 5.36 14.50
N GLY A 98 -8.94 4.35 14.38
CA GLY A 98 -7.82 4.12 15.29
C GLY A 98 -6.81 5.27 15.31
N THR A 99 -6.34 5.72 14.14
CA THR A 99 -5.38 6.84 14.07
C THR A 99 -5.98 8.14 14.61
N LYS A 100 -7.26 8.41 14.31
CA LYS A 100 -8.01 9.54 14.87
C LYS A 100 -8.13 9.43 16.39
N ALA A 101 -8.43 8.25 16.92
CA ALA A 101 -8.56 8.02 18.35
C ALA A 101 -7.22 8.15 19.10
N ILE A 102 -6.11 7.68 18.51
CA ILE A 102 -4.75 7.91 19.04
C ILE A 102 -4.46 9.41 19.15
N LYS A 103 -4.84 10.17 18.12
CA LYS A 103 -4.72 11.62 18.15
C LYS A 103 -5.56 12.22 19.30
N GLN A 104 -6.84 11.89 19.36
CA GLN A 104 -7.81 12.44 20.31
C GLN A 104 -7.54 12.09 21.77
N HIS A 105 -7.23 10.84 22.07
CA HIS A 105 -7.16 10.32 23.44
C HIS A 105 -5.72 10.19 23.95
N GLY A 106 -4.73 10.18 23.06
CA GLY A 106 -3.31 10.06 23.40
C GLY A 106 -2.65 11.34 23.90
N LEU A 107 -3.40 12.34 24.37
CA LEU A 107 -2.89 13.68 24.71
C LEU A 107 -1.88 13.70 25.87
N SER A 108 -1.84 12.65 26.69
CA SER A 108 -0.82 12.46 27.73
C SER A 108 0.57 12.16 27.17
N PHE A 109 0.66 11.71 25.91
CA PHE A 109 1.92 11.45 25.22
C PHE A 109 2.39 12.69 24.47
N SER A 110 3.71 12.85 24.35
CA SER A 110 4.32 13.87 23.49
C SER A 110 3.94 13.66 22.01
N ALA A 111 4.15 14.68 21.17
CA ALA A 111 3.86 14.58 19.73
C ALA A 111 4.60 13.40 19.07
N SER A 112 5.91 13.28 19.30
CA SER A 112 6.72 12.17 18.76
C SER A 112 6.29 10.79 19.26
N GLN A 113 5.86 10.69 20.52
CA GLN A 113 5.30 9.45 21.04
C GLN A 113 3.99 9.09 20.37
N ARG A 114 3.10 10.06 20.10
CA ARG A 114 1.86 9.81 19.36
C ARG A 114 2.14 9.39 17.91
N ASP A 115 3.14 10.00 17.27
CA ASP A 115 3.55 9.62 15.91
C ASP A 115 4.06 8.17 15.89
N ALA A 116 4.88 7.77 16.88
CA ALA A 116 5.33 6.39 17.03
C ALA A 116 4.18 5.40 17.33
N LEU A 117 3.17 5.81 18.12
CA LEU A 117 1.97 5.00 18.34
C LEU A 117 1.18 4.81 17.06
N ILE A 118 1.01 5.87 16.26
CA ILE A 118 0.35 5.80 14.95
C ILE A 118 1.13 4.88 14.01
N GLU A 119 2.46 4.99 13.95
CA GLU A 119 3.31 4.14 13.11
C GLU A 119 3.17 2.65 13.49
N VAL A 120 3.24 2.32 14.78
CA VAL A 120 3.04 0.94 15.25
C VAL A 120 1.64 0.42 14.91
N PHE A 121 0.61 1.24 15.13
CA PHE A 121 -0.76 0.87 14.82
C PHE A 121 -0.97 0.67 13.32
N GLU A 122 -0.48 1.58 12.48
CA GLU A 122 -0.56 1.49 11.02
C GLU A 122 0.18 0.24 10.50
N ALA A 123 1.41 -0.01 10.97
CA ALA A 123 2.19 -1.16 10.51
C ALA A 123 1.49 -2.49 10.83
N ALA A 124 1.07 -2.68 12.08
CA ALA A 124 0.41 -3.90 12.52
C ALA A 124 -0.97 -4.10 11.85
N SER A 125 -1.79 -3.05 11.77
CA SER A 125 -3.14 -3.14 11.17
C SER A 125 -3.13 -3.30 9.65
N ARG A 126 -1.98 -3.14 9.00
CA ARG A 126 -1.74 -3.41 7.57
C ARG A 126 -1.17 -4.80 7.30
N GLY A 127 -1.06 -5.65 8.33
CA GLY A 127 -0.52 -7.01 8.22
C GLY A 127 1.01 -7.09 8.21
N ARG A 128 1.75 -5.99 8.44
CA ARG A 128 3.23 -5.99 8.31
C ARG A 128 3.95 -6.77 9.40
N THR A 129 3.29 -7.05 10.52
CA THR A 129 3.86 -7.79 11.65
C THR A 129 3.46 -9.27 11.67
N GLU A 130 2.54 -9.71 10.78
CA GLU A 130 2.05 -11.09 10.70
C GLU A 130 2.61 -11.87 9.48
N LEU A 131 3.84 -11.58 9.05
CA LEU A 131 4.43 -12.17 7.83
C LEU A 131 5.20 -13.49 8.05
N ALA A 132 4.95 -14.17 9.16
CA ALA A 132 5.55 -15.47 9.43
C ALA A 132 4.89 -16.58 8.61
N TYR A 133 5.70 -17.39 7.92
CA TYR A 133 5.24 -18.54 7.14
C TYR A 133 5.24 -19.79 8.01
N SER A 134 4.06 -20.32 8.33
CA SER A 134 3.87 -21.34 9.38
C SER A 134 3.07 -22.57 8.94
N LYS A 135 2.62 -22.63 7.67
CA LYS A 135 1.75 -23.70 7.16
C LYS A 135 2.50 -24.91 6.61
N GLY A 136 3.84 -24.89 6.63
CA GLY A 136 4.68 -25.99 6.14
C GLY A 136 4.67 -26.14 4.61
N ALA A 137 4.26 -25.11 3.87
CA ALA A 137 4.36 -25.08 2.43
C ALA A 137 5.83 -25.03 1.97
N THR A 138 6.12 -25.57 0.78
CA THR A 138 7.49 -25.61 0.25
C THR A 138 7.95 -24.27 -0.31
N LYS A 139 7.01 -23.39 -0.66
CA LYS A 139 7.23 -22.06 -1.20
C LYS A 139 6.52 -20.99 -0.37
N LYS A 140 7.03 -19.76 -0.45
CA LYS A 140 6.52 -18.58 0.27
C LYS A 140 6.29 -17.44 -0.71
N ILE A 141 5.10 -16.88 -0.71
CA ILE A 141 4.71 -15.77 -1.57
C ILE A 141 4.36 -14.58 -0.68
N LEU A 142 4.90 -13.42 -0.99
CA LEU A 142 4.46 -12.16 -0.41
C LEU A 142 3.64 -11.39 -1.45
N LEU A 143 2.43 -11.00 -1.06
CA LEU A 143 1.51 -10.23 -1.89
C LEU A 143 1.24 -8.86 -1.27
N THR A 144 1.02 -7.85 -2.09
CA THR A 144 0.51 -6.56 -1.61
C THR A 144 -0.85 -6.23 -2.23
N GLY A 145 -1.70 -5.53 -1.47
CA GLY A 145 -2.90 -4.85 -1.97
C GLY A 145 -2.88 -3.38 -1.56
N PHE A 146 -3.76 -2.57 -2.14
CA PHE A 146 -3.90 -1.15 -1.75
C PHE A 146 -5.19 -0.88 -1.00
N ASP A 147 -5.12 0.13 -0.12
CA ASP A 147 -6.30 0.76 0.47
C ASP A 147 -7.28 1.27 -0.62
N PRO A 148 -8.58 1.44 -0.29
CA PRO A 148 -9.52 2.19 -1.11
C PRO A 148 -9.04 3.59 -1.46
N PHE A 149 -9.39 4.07 -2.66
CA PHE A 149 -9.07 5.42 -3.14
C PHE A 149 -10.19 6.02 -3.98
N LEU A 150 -10.03 7.29 -4.41
CA LEU A 150 -11.08 8.11 -5.05
C LEU A 150 -12.30 8.38 -4.14
N LEU A 151 -12.07 8.43 -2.83
CA LEU A 151 -13.12 8.51 -1.80
C LEU A 151 -13.87 9.85 -1.78
N ASP A 152 -13.31 10.91 -2.36
CA ASP A 152 -14.05 12.16 -2.59
C ASP A 152 -15.14 12.00 -3.65
N LYS A 153 -14.88 11.20 -4.68
CA LYS A 153 -15.84 10.91 -5.76
C LYS A 153 -16.86 9.88 -5.30
N ASN A 154 -16.40 8.81 -4.66
CA ASN A 154 -17.25 7.76 -4.13
C ASN A 154 -16.72 7.26 -2.79
N ILE A 155 -17.34 7.72 -1.70
CA ILE A 155 -16.94 7.36 -0.33
C ILE A 155 -17.11 5.86 -0.02
N ALA A 156 -17.91 5.15 -0.83
CA ALA A 156 -18.15 3.72 -0.71
C ALA A 156 -17.32 2.89 -1.70
N GLN A 157 -16.36 3.49 -2.42
CA GLN A 157 -15.46 2.77 -3.33
C GLN A 157 -14.67 1.71 -2.56
N SER A 158 -14.65 0.50 -3.09
CA SER A 158 -13.81 -0.63 -2.66
C SER A 158 -12.62 -0.79 -3.60
N ASN A 159 -11.59 -1.52 -3.18
CA ASN A 159 -10.42 -1.84 -4.00
C ASN A 159 -10.27 -3.37 -4.17
N PRO A 160 -10.39 -3.92 -5.39
CA PRO A 160 -10.21 -5.36 -5.62
C PRO A 160 -8.85 -5.89 -5.16
N SER A 161 -7.80 -5.07 -5.21
CA SER A 161 -6.48 -5.48 -4.71
C SER A 161 -6.46 -5.65 -3.18
N GLY A 162 -7.20 -4.81 -2.45
CA GLY A 162 -7.34 -4.92 -1.00
C GLY A 162 -8.16 -6.15 -0.59
N ILE A 163 -9.25 -6.44 -1.30
CA ILE A 163 -10.04 -7.65 -1.09
C ILE A 163 -9.21 -8.90 -1.38
N ALA A 164 -8.45 -8.92 -2.49
CA ALA A 164 -7.57 -10.03 -2.83
C ALA A 164 -6.50 -10.26 -1.74
N ALA A 165 -5.90 -9.19 -1.20
CA ALA A 165 -4.94 -9.30 -0.10
C ALA A 165 -5.55 -9.98 1.13
N LEU A 166 -6.75 -9.56 1.55
CA LEU A 166 -7.43 -10.14 2.72
C LEU A 166 -7.90 -11.59 2.49
N LEU A 167 -8.38 -11.92 1.29
CA LEU A 167 -8.79 -13.28 0.95
C LEU A 167 -7.61 -14.25 0.88
N LEU A 168 -6.48 -13.81 0.34
CA LEU A 168 -5.33 -14.67 0.07
C LEU A 168 -4.36 -14.79 1.25
N ASP A 169 -4.44 -13.92 2.26
CA ASP A 169 -3.56 -13.99 3.43
C ASP A 169 -3.72 -15.29 4.23
N GLY A 170 -2.58 -15.96 4.46
CA GLY A 170 -2.48 -17.27 5.11
C GLY A 170 -3.00 -18.45 4.28
N GLN A 171 -3.37 -18.25 3.02
CA GLN A 171 -3.82 -19.34 2.14
C GLN A 171 -2.63 -20.18 1.67
N VAL A 172 -2.88 -21.49 1.49
CA VAL A 172 -1.95 -22.39 0.79
C VAL A 172 -2.52 -22.73 -0.58
N ILE A 173 -1.69 -22.60 -1.60
CA ILE A 173 -1.97 -23.03 -2.98
C ILE A 173 -1.08 -24.21 -3.35
N GLU A 174 -1.54 -25.03 -4.29
CA GLU A 174 -0.78 -26.18 -4.77
C GLU A 174 -0.85 -26.29 -6.30
N TYR A 175 0.29 -26.61 -6.91
CA TYR A 175 0.36 -26.99 -8.31
C TYR A 175 1.43 -28.05 -8.55
N LYS A 176 1.03 -29.17 -9.16
CA LYS A 176 1.94 -30.28 -9.50
C LYS A 176 2.82 -30.73 -8.32
N GLY A 177 2.25 -30.78 -7.12
CA GLY A 177 2.94 -31.19 -5.88
C GLY A 177 3.80 -30.11 -5.22
N ILE A 178 3.90 -28.90 -5.78
CA ILE A 178 4.54 -27.74 -5.15
C ILE A 178 3.48 -26.97 -4.37
N THR A 179 3.72 -26.71 -3.09
CA THR A 179 2.81 -25.93 -2.24
C THR A 179 3.41 -24.57 -1.93
N ALA A 180 2.58 -23.52 -1.90
CA ALA A 180 3.01 -22.18 -1.48
C ALA A 180 2.05 -21.57 -0.47
N GLU A 181 2.60 -21.01 0.59
CA GLU A 181 1.86 -20.15 1.53
C GLU A 181 1.95 -18.71 1.06
N ILE A 182 0.81 -18.02 1.06
CA ILE A 182 0.69 -16.61 0.66
C ILE A 182 0.45 -15.79 1.93
N ASN A 183 1.32 -14.81 2.20
CA ASN A 183 1.08 -13.77 3.20
C ASN A 183 0.98 -12.42 2.50
N THR A 184 0.17 -11.51 3.04
CA THR A 184 -0.15 -10.25 2.38
C THR A 184 0.03 -9.03 3.28
N VAL A 185 0.19 -7.87 2.64
CA VAL A 185 0.21 -6.57 3.32
C VAL A 185 -0.61 -5.52 2.56
N MET A 186 -1.16 -4.57 3.31
CA MET A 186 -1.90 -3.43 2.76
C MET A 186 -1.01 -2.19 2.60
N ILE A 187 -1.08 -1.55 1.44
CA ILE A 187 -0.30 -0.36 1.08
C ILE A 187 -1.22 0.88 1.02
N PRO A 188 -0.83 2.02 1.62
CA PRO A 188 -1.57 3.27 1.53
C PRO A 188 -1.51 3.84 0.11
N VAL A 189 -2.56 4.60 -0.24
CA VAL A 189 -2.58 5.42 -1.44
C VAL A 189 -2.20 6.84 -1.06
N ARG A 190 -0.94 7.05 -0.67
CA ARG A 190 -0.38 8.31 -0.19
C ARG A 190 1.05 8.51 -0.72
N TYR A 191 1.33 9.68 -1.29
CA TYR A 191 2.66 9.96 -1.86
C TYR A 191 3.75 10.08 -0.80
N GLU A 192 3.42 10.66 0.35
CA GLU A 192 4.38 10.90 1.43
C GLU A 192 4.94 9.60 2.04
N ASP A 193 4.11 8.58 2.24
CA ASP A 193 4.57 7.27 2.72
C ASP A 193 5.59 6.63 1.77
N PHE A 194 5.35 6.76 0.45
CA PHE A 194 6.29 6.28 -0.56
C PHE A 194 7.59 7.10 -0.55
N ASP A 195 7.47 8.42 -0.44
CA ASP A 195 8.62 9.31 -0.34
C ASP A 195 9.45 9.04 0.92
N HIS A 196 8.83 8.63 2.03
CA HIS A 196 9.52 8.21 3.26
C HIS A 196 10.11 6.79 3.21
N GLY A 197 9.97 6.07 2.09
CA GLY A 197 10.62 4.78 1.88
C GLY A 197 9.86 3.59 2.44
N GLU A 198 8.53 3.69 2.53
CA GLU A 198 7.69 2.62 3.07
C GLU A 198 7.84 1.29 2.30
N ILE A 199 7.90 1.36 0.97
CA ILE A 199 8.09 0.17 0.12
C ILE A 199 9.45 -0.47 0.38
N GLU A 200 10.48 0.36 0.53
CA GLU A 200 11.83 -0.10 0.79
C GLU A 200 11.94 -0.75 2.17
N SER A 201 11.38 -0.12 3.20
CA SER A 201 11.38 -0.65 4.57
C SER A 201 10.63 -1.99 4.66
N LEU A 202 9.53 -2.13 3.92
CA LEU A 202 8.76 -3.37 3.88
C LEU A 202 9.52 -4.52 3.19
N LEU A 203 10.12 -4.25 2.04
CA LEU A 203 10.61 -5.31 1.15
C LEU A 203 12.10 -5.63 1.33
N ALA A 204 12.91 -4.70 1.83
CA ALA A 204 14.35 -4.91 2.00
C ALA A 204 14.72 -6.17 2.81
N PRO A 205 14.03 -6.50 3.93
CA PRO A 205 14.33 -7.72 4.67
C PRO A 205 14.18 -8.99 3.83
N PHE A 206 13.16 -9.06 2.98
CA PHE A 206 12.89 -10.22 2.13
C PHE A 206 13.95 -10.40 1.06
N TYR A 207 14.27 -9.33 0.32
CA TYR A 207 15.31 -9.36 -0.71
C TYR A 207 16.70 -9.62 -0.14
N ALA A 208 17.04 -9.02 1.00
CA ALA A 208 18.37 -9.18 1.60
C ALA A 208 18.62 -10.60 2.13
N THR A 209 17.55 -11.33 2.48
CA THR A 209 17.64 -12.67 3.06
C THR A 209 17.17 -13.78 2.14
N GLU A 210 16.68 -13.47 0.94
CA GLU A 210 16.08 -14.43 0.01
C GLU A 210 15.02 -15.32 0.72
N SER A 211 14.21 -14.71 1.61
CA SER A 211 13.36 -15.46 2.55
C SER A 211 11.97 -15.82 2.02
N VAL A 212 11.64 -15.38 0.80
CA VAL A 212 10.43 -15.74 0.07
C VAL A 212 10.79 -16.09 -1.38
N ASP A 213 9.91 -16.82 -2.06
CA ASP A 213 10.14 -17.33 -3.42
C ASP A 213 9.48 -16.47 -4.50
N LEU A 214 8.55 -15.57 -4.14
CA LEU A 214 7.94 -14.63 -5.08
C LEU A 214 7.38 -13.41 -4.34
N ILE A 215 7.56 -12.22 -4.92
CA ILE A 215 6.92 -10.97 -4.46
C ILE A 215 6.06 -10.41 -5.60
N ALA A 216 4.75 -10.29 -5.37
CA ALA A 216 3.86 -9.63 -6.32
C ALA A 216 3.12 -8.48 -5.66
N THR A 217 3.11 -7.34 -6.33
CA THR A 217 2.32 -6.18 -5.92
C THR A 217 1.05 -6.12 -6.76
N ILE A 218 -0.10 -5.84 -6.15
CA ILE A 218 -1.39 -5.82 -6.86
C ILE A 218 -2.04 -4.44 -6.74
N SER A 219 -2.64 -3.96 -7.82
CA SER A 219 -3.43 -2.72 -7.83
C SER A 219 -4.65 -2.83 -8.70
N MET A 220 -5.66 -2.01 -8.42
CA MET A 220 -6.81 -1.88 -9.33
C MET A 220 -6.41 -1.16 -10.62
N GLY A 221 -6.66 -1.79 -11.77
CA GLY A 221 -6.24 -1.31 -13.09
C GLY A 221 -7.39 -0.88 -13.99
N ARG A 222 -7.58 -1.64 -15.07
CA ARG A 222 -8.39 -1.28 -16.26
C ARG A 222 -9.45 -2.34 -16.53
N GLU A 223 -9.46 -2.95 -17.71
CA GLU A 223 -10.51 -3.91 -18.12
C GLU A 223 -10.11 -5.37 -17.84
N HIS A 224 -8.82 -5.66 -17.98
CA HIS A 224 -8.26 -7.00 -17.87
C HIS A 224 -7.16 -7.03 -16.81
N PHE A 225 -6.59 -8.21 -16.58
CA PHE A 225 -5.34 -8.30 -15.85
C PHE A 225 -4.19 -7.87 -16.73
N ASP A 226 -3.36 -6.97 -16.22
CA ASP A 226 -2.13 -6.54 -16.88
C ASP A 226 -0.93 -6.89 -15.98
N LEU A 227 -0.05 -7.74 -16.47
CA LEU A 227 1.26 -7.99 -15.89
C LEU A 227 2.21 -6.91 -16.41
N GLU A 228 2.56 -5.96 -15.55
CA GLU A 228 3.24 -4.74 -15.98
C GLU A 228 4.75 -4.97 -16.17
N HIS A 229 5.16 -5.19 -17.42
CA HIS A 229 6.50 -5.66 -17.76
C HIS A 229 7.59 -4.61 -17.47
N PHE A 230 7.31 -3.33 -17.79
CA PHE A 230 8.26 -2.22 -17.68
C PHE A 230 7.71 -1.06 -16.82
N PRO A 231 7.92 -1.10 -15.49
CA PRO A 231 7.62 0.03 -14.62
C PRO A 231 8.59 1.19 -14.82
N GLY A 232 8.06 2.41 -14.73
CA GLY A 232 8.82 3.66 -14.92
C GLY A 232 9.10 4.37 -13.61
N LYS A 233 10.20 5.13 -13.54
CA LYS A 233 10.65 5.83 -12.32
C LYS A 233 9.74 6.98 -11.88
N ARG A 234 9.06 7.63 -12.82
CA ARG A 234 8.50 8.98 -12.62
C ARG A 234 7.00 8.98 -12.32
N ARG A 235 6.59 9.97 -11.53
CA ARG A 235 5.18 10.38 -11.39
C ARG A 235 4.82 11.27 -12.56
N SER A 236 3.63 11.11 -13.13
CA SER A 236 3.19 11.87 -14.30
C SER A 236 1.69 12.15 -14.33
N VAL A 237 1.02 12.13 -13.17
CA VAL A 237 -0.43 12.33 -13.08
C VAL A 237 -0.76 13.52 -12.19
N ILE A 238 -1.84 14.21 -12.55
CA ILE A 238 -2.43 15.30 -11.77
C ILE A 238 -3.36 14.79 -10.65
N ALA A 239 -3.55 13.48 -10.57
CA ALA A 239 -4.46 12.87 -9.61
C ALA A 239 -3.94 13.05 -8.19
N PRO A 240 -4.80 13.51 -7.26
CA PRO A 240 -4.44 13.55 -5.85
C PRO A 240 -4.40 12.16 -5.23
N ASP A 241 -3.66 12.03 -4.14
CA ASP A 241 -3.71 10.87 -3.25
C ASP A 241 -4.88 10.92 -2.26
N ASN A 242 -4.94 9.96 -1.32
CA ASN A 242 -6.03 9.93 -0.35
C ASN A 242 -6.02 11.12 0.63
N LEU A 243 -4.90 11.81 0.82
CA LEU A 243 -4.79 13.04 1.59
C LEU A 243 -5.05 14.30 0.75
N ASN A 244 -5.51 14.12 -0.49
CA ASN A 244 -5.70 15.18 -1.48
C ASN A 244 -4.42 15.93 -1.86
N VAL A 245 -3.25 15.32 -1.63
CA VAL A 245 -1.97 15.88 -2.04
C VAL A 245 -1.77 15.67 -3.52
N VAL A 246 -1.38 16.72 -4.23
CA VAL A 246 -0.93 16.68 -5.62
C VAL A 246 0.57 16.96 -5.68
N THR A 247 1.28 16.24 -6.54
CA THR A 247 2.75 16.35 -6.65
C THR A 247 3.20 17.43 -7.62
N GLY A 248 2.28 18.02 -8.39
CA GLY A 248 2.58 18.91 -9.52
C GLY A 248 3.03 18.17 -10.79
N ALA A 249 3.13 16.85 -10.75
CA ALA A 249 3.48 16.04 -11.90
C ALA A 249 2.34 16.01 -12.93
N ASN A 250 2.71 15.92 -14.20
CA ASN A 250 1.78 15.62 -15.30
C ASN A 250 2.57 14.97 -16.44
N GLU A 251 1.88 14.57 -17.51
CA GLU A 251 2.54 13.85 -18.60
C GLU A 251 3.60 14.69 -19.32
N SER A 252 3.41 16.02 -19.40
CA SER A 252 4.37 16.95 -19.99
C SER A 252 5.50 17.36 -19.04
N ASN A 253 5.34 17.09 -17.73
CA ASN A 253 6.33 17.36 -16.70
C ASN A 253 6.40 16.18 -15.70
N PRO A 254 6.99 15.04 -16.09
CA PRO A 254 7.11 13.89 -15.23
C PRO A 254 8.20 14.09 -14.16
N ILE A 255 7.83 13.90 -12.89
CA ILE A 255 8.66 14.21 -11.72
C ILE A 255 9.28 12.92 -11.15
N ILE A 256 10.54 13.00 -10.71
CA ILE A 256 11.20 11.92 -9.98
C ILE A 256 10.69 11.95 -8.52
N PRO A 257 10.12 10.85 -7.99
CA PRO A 257 9.69 10.78 -6.60
C PRO A 257 10.90 10.84 -5.65
N LEU A 258 10.65 10.98 -4.34
CA LEU A 258 11.72 11.08 -3.35
C LEU A 258 11.95 9.74 -2.64
N LEU A 259 13.10 9.58 -2.02
CA LEU A 259 13.37 8.57 -1.00
C LEU A 259 14.07 9.26 0.17
N GLY A 260 13.34 9.44 1.27
CA GLY A 260 13.62 10.44 2.27
C GLY A 260 13.61 11.84 1.65
N ASN A 261 14.72 12.57 1.79
CA ASN A 261 14.85 13.94 1.28
C ASN A 261 15.61 14.02 -0.05
N LEU A 262 15.88 12.88 -0.72
CA LEU A 262 16.68 12.82 -1.94
C LEU A 262 15.84 12.31 -3.11
N PRO A 263 16.09 12.77 -4.35
CA PRO A 263 15.49 12.16 -5.54
C PRO A 263 15.77 10.66 -5.60
N LEU A 264 14.74 9.87 -5.91
CA LEU A 264 14.85 8.43 -6.04
C LEU A 264 15.87 8.07 -7.13
N SER A 265 16.91 7.33 -6.73
CA SER A 265 17.99 6.89 -7.62
C SER A 265 17.61 5.63 -8.38
N GLY A 266 18.16 5.47 -9.59
CA GLY A 266 17.96 4.29 -10.43
C GLY A 266 17.67 4.64 -11.90
N PRO A 267 17.62 3.61 -12.76
CA PRO A 267 17.32 3.77 -14.19
C PRO A 267 15.90 4.30 -14.41
N GLU A 268 15.60 4.84 -15.60
CA GLU A 268 14.26 5.36 -15.91
C GLU A 268 13.20 4.26 -15.97
N PHE A 269 13.59 3.05 -16.37
CA PHE A 269 12.74 1.87 -16.39
C PHE A 269 13.45 0.67 -15.74
N VAL A 270 12.65 -0.26 -15.23
CA VAL A 270 13.10 -1.56 -14.74
C VAL A 270 12.26 -2.65 -15.42
N SER A 271 12.75 -3.89 -15.40
CA SER A 271 12.00 -5.05 -15.90
C SER A 271 11.57 -5.94 -14.74
N TYR A 272 10.30 -6.32 -14.72
CA TYR A 272 9.80 -7.34 -13.80
C TYR A 272 10.45 -8.71 -14.06
N SER A 273 10.24 -9.66 -13.16
CA SER A 273 10.74 -11.04 -13.28
C SER A 273 9.72 -12.09 -12.83
N LEU A 274 8.43 -11.75 -12.80
CA LEU A 274 7.39 -12.74 -12.52
C LEU A 274 7.35 -13.80 -13.63
N PRO A 275 6.98 -15.07 -13.31
CA PRO A 275 6.68 -16.15 -14.25
C PRO A 275 5.49 -15.87 -15.19
N TYR A 276 5.56 -14.82 -16.00
CA TYR A 276 4.43 -14.32 -16.78
C TYR A 276 3.95 -15.32 -17.83
N SER A 277 4.85 -16.18 -18.35
CA SER A 277 4.48 -17.22 -19.32
C SER A 277 3.53 -18.24 -18.70
N ALA A 278 3.74 -18.61 -17.44
CA ALA A 278 2.80 -19.45 -16.68
C ALA A 278 1.56 -18.68 -16.23
N MET A 279 1.73 -17.47 -15.68
CA MET A 279 0.61 -16.66 -15.17
C MET A 279 -0.41 -16.32 -16.27
N THR A 280 0.05 -16.05 -17.50
CA THR A 280 -0.84 -15.73 -18.64
C THR A 280 -1.71 -16.90 -19.09
N GLN A 281 -1.43 -18.13 -18.65
CA GLN A 281 -2.27 -19.30 -18.90
C GLN A 281 -3.44 -19.44 -17.91
N ALA A 282 -3.54 -18.56 -16.91
CA ALA A 282 -4.60 -18.61 -15.91
C ALA A 282 -5.97 -18.45 -16.57
N SER A 283 -6.86 -19.41 -16.32
CA SER A 283 -8.24 -19.35 -16.77
C SER A 283 -9.09 -18.44 -15.88
N GLY A 284 -10.05 -17.74 -16.46
CA GLY A 284 -11.03 -16.94 -15.71
C GLY A 284 -11.85 -16.04 -16.64
N GLU A 285 -12.64 -15.13 -16.06
CA GLU A 285 -13.52 -14.22 -16.81
C GLU A 285 -12.73 -13.15 -17.59
N TYR A 286 -11.51 -12.82 -17.16
CA TYR A 286 -10.71 -11.74 -17.71
C TYR A 286 -9.50 -12.27 -18.47
N LYS A 287 -8.99 -11.51 -19.44
CA LYS A 287 -7.71 -11.83 -20.06
C LYS A 287 -6.57 -11.52 -19.08
N VAL A 288 -5.47 -12.27 -19.18
CA VAL A 288 -4.20 -11.95 -18.53
C VAL A 288 -3.20 -11.53 -19.61
N ILE A 289 -2.76 -10.29 -19.54
CA ILE A 289 -1.99 -9.63 -20.59
C ILE A 289 -0.58 -9.36 -20.08
N ASP A 290 0.44 -9.78 -20.83
CA ASP A 290 1.81 -9.27 -20.64
C ASP A 290 1.88 -7.84 -21.19
N ASN A 291 1.66 -6.83 -20.33
CA ASN A 291 1.59 -5.45 -20.76
C ASN A 291 2.99 -4.84 -20.88
N ARG A 292 3.35 -4.53 -22.12
CA ARG A 292 4.64 -3.92 -22.50
C ARG A 292 4.52 -2.46 -22.91
N GLU A 293 3.31 -1.90 -22.87
CA GLU A 293 3.09 -0.51 -23.25
C GLU A 293 3.69 0.45 -22.22
N VAL A 294 4.50 1.39 -22.70
CA VAL A 294 5.05 2.50 -21.91
C VAL A 294 4.88 3.83 -22.66
N VAL A 295 5.11 4.94 -21.97
CA VAL A 295 5.16 6.28 -22.56
C VAL A 295 6.46 6.95 -22.14
N ILE A 296 7.17 7.53 -23.11
CA ILE A 296 8.44 8.22 -22.88
C ILE A 296 8.38 9.65 -23.40
N LEU A 297 9.17 10.53 -22.79
CA LEU A 297 9.17 11.96 -23.08
C LEU A 297 9.63 12.27 -24.52
N GLN A 298 10.44 11.39 -25.09
CA GLN A 298 10.99 11.50 -26.44
C GLN A 298 9.94 11.24 -27.54
N GLN A 299 8.81 10.60 -27.22
CA GLN A 299 7.75 10.34 -28.19
C GLN A 299 6.82 11.55 -28.27
N PRO A 300 6.43 11.99 -29.49
CA PRO A 300 5.49 13.08 -29.65
C PRO A 300 4.13 12.70 -29.04
N GLU A 301 3.45 13.70 -28.46
CA GLU A 301 2.08 13.58 -27.97
C GLU A 301 1.87 12.44 -26.94
N ASN A 302 2.92 12.07 -26.17
CA ASN A 302 2.85 11.00 -25.17
C ASN A 302 2.33 9.67 -25.76
N LYS A 303 2.66 9.40 -27.02
CA LYS A 303 2.24 8.19 -27.71
C LYS A 303 2.78 6.96 -26.99
N LYS A 304 1.88 6.00 -26.74
CA LYS A 304 2.26 4.69 -26.22
C LYS A 304 3.10 3.92 -27.22
N PHE A 305 4.09 3.19 -26.73
CA PHE A 305 4.82 2.19 -27.51
C PHE A 305 5.04 0.92 -26.69
N ALA A 306 5.02 -0.22 -27.36
CA ALA A 306 5.21 -1.53 -26.73
C ALA A 306 6.67 -1.96 -26.84
N ALA A 307 7.43 -1.78 -25.76
CA ALA A 307 8.84 -2.14 -25.70
C ALA A 307 9.01 -3.66 -25.72
N GLN A 308 9.92 -4.18 -26.53
CA GLN A 308 10.21 -5.63 -26.56
C GLN A 308 11.29 -6.02 -25.55
N SER A 309 12.12 -5.06 -25.15
CA SER A 309 13.23 -5.29 -24.22
C SER A 309 13.59 -4.01 -23.47
N LEU A 310 14.28 -4.16 -22.33
CA LEU A 310 14.76 -3.02 -21.55
C LEU A 310 15.80 -2.18 -22.31
N SER A 311 16.54 -2.76 -23.27
CA SER A 311 17.53 -2.03 -24.08
C SER A 311 16.88 -1.02 -25.03
N GLU A 312 15.63 -1.24 -25.46
CA GLU A 312 14.87 -0.22 -26.21
C GLU A 312 14.56 1.03 -25.37
N LEU A 313 14.70 0.94 -24.04
CA LEU A 313 14.39 2.00 -23.08
C LEU A 313 15.63 2.67 -22.48
N GLU A 314 16.84 2.27 -22.88
CA GLU A 314 18.10 2.67 -22.22
C GLU A 314 18.30 4.20 -22.14
N TYR A 315 17.92 4.92 -23.21
CA TYR A 315 18.05 6.37 -23.30
C TYR A 315 16.72 7.13 -23.17
N ALA A 316 15.66 6.41 -22.78
CA ALA A 316 14.33 6.97 -22.68
C ALA A 316 14.10 7.60 -21.31
N THR A 317 13.33 8.70 -21.28
CA THR A 317 12.87 9.32 -20.03
C THR A 317 11.45 8.88 -19.78
N ALA A 318 11.18 8.29 -18.61
CA ALA A 318 9.86 7.76 -18.31
C ALA A 318 8.81 8.88 -18.22
N VAL A 319 7.66 8.67 -18.84
CA VAL A 319 6.44 9.42 -18.52
C VAL A 319 5.48 8.48 -17.82
N LYS A 320 5.20 7.32 -18.43
CA LYS A 320 4.41 6.24 -17.81
C LYS A 320 5.13 4.90 -18.01
N GLY A 321 5.24 4.12 -16.95
CA GLY A 321 5.48 2.69 -17.10
C GLY A 321 4.19 1.96 -17.49
N GLY A 322 4.23 0.63 -17.55
CA GLY A 322 3.04 -0.19 -17.82
C GLY A 322 1.87 0.13 -16.87
N GLY A 323 2.21 0.33 -15.59
CA GLY A 323 1.25 0.70 -14.56
C GLY A 323 0.74 2.14 -14.61
N GLY A 324 1.16 2.95 -15.58
CA GLY A 324 0.84 4.38 -15.67
C GLY A 324 1.88 5.27 -15.00
N GLY A 325 1.44 6.41 -14.45
CA GLY A 325 2.30 7.42 -13.81
C GLY A 325 1.87 7.76 -12.38
N TYR A 326 1.13 6.86 -11.71
CA TYR A 326 0.62 7.00 -10.34
C TYR A 326 1.26 5.97 -9.40
N LEU A 327 0.74 5.82 -8.18
CA LEU A 327 1.31 4.99 -7.12
C LEU A 327 1.40 3.48 -7.45
N SER A 328 0.52 2.95 -8.31
CA SER A 328 0.61 1.53 -8.73
C SER A 328 1.84 1.26 -9.61
N ASN A 329 2.19 2.19 -10.50
CA ASN A 329 3.46 2.15 -11.21
C ASN A 329 4.64 2.34 -10.24
N GLU A 330 4.51 3.25 -9.28
CA GLU A 330 5.60 3.58 -8.36
C GLU A 330 5.98 2.42 -7.43
N ILE A 331 5.00 1.69 -6.87
CA ILE A 331 5.31 0.49 -6.05
C ILE A 331 5.99 -0.59 -6.88
N SER A 332 5.55 -0.75 -8.13
CA SER A 332 6.14 -1.70 -9.07
C SER A 332 7.59 -1.33 -9.36
N TYR A 333 7.86 -0.06 -9.69
CA TYR A 333 9.21 0.43 -9.92
C TYR A 333 10.09 0.28 -8.66
N ARG A 334 9.63 0.75 -7.50
CA ARG A 334 10.41 0.72 -6.24
C ARG A 334 10.75 -0.70 -5.81
N SER A 335 9.79 -1.63 -5.89
CA SER A 335 10.01 -3.03 -5.52
C SER A 335 11.08 -3.70 -6.39
N ILE A 336 10.99 -3.57 -7.72
CA ILE A 336 11.95 -4.15 -8.66
C ILE A 336 13.30 -3.43 -8.59
N ARG A 337 13.31 -2.09 -8.48
CA ARG A 337 14.54 -1.30 -8.32
C ARG A 337 15.28 -1.68 -7.04
N LEU A 338 14.56 -1.90 -5.93
CA LEU A 338 15.16 -2.38 -4.69
C LEU A 338 15.70 -3.81 -4.83
N ARG A 339 14.93 -4.74 -5.43
CA ARG A 339 15.39 -6.10 -5.73
C ARG A 339 16.73 -6.06 -6.48
N ASN A 340 16.80 -5.28 -7.56
CA ASN A 340 18.00 -5.11 -8.37
C ASN A 340 19.17 -4.51 -7.58
N LEU A 341 18.90 -3.48 -6.76
CA LEU A 341 19.94 -2.86 -5.93
C LEU A 341 20.56 -3.86 -4.95
N LEU A 342 19.75 -4.75 -4.38
CA LEU A 342 20.20 -5.76 -3.42
C LEU A 342 20.74 -7.03 -4.10
N GLY A 343 20.73 -7.09 -5.44
CA GLY A 343 21.17 -8.27 -6.19
C GLY A 343 20.26 -9.49 -6.02
N SER A 344 19.04 -9.28 -5.53
CA SER A 344 18.13 -10.37 -5.18
C SER A 344 17.55 -11.06 -6.43
N GLN A 345 17.35 -12.37 -6.34
CA GLN A 345 16.82 -13.19 -7.43
C GLN A 345 15.31 -13.46 -7.31
N ILE A 346 14.67 -13.04 -6.21
CA ILE A 346 13.22 -13.23 -5.99
C ILE A 346 12.43 -12.69 -7.19
N PRO A 347 11.67 -13.54 -7.91
CA PRO A 347 10.70 -13.11 -8.91
C PRO A 347 9.81 -11.99 -8.38
N THR A 348 9.87 -10.82 -9.02
CA THR A 348 9.20 -9.60 -8.55
C THR A 348 8.49 -8.90 -9.68
N GLY A 349 7.24 -8.48 -9.46
CA GLY A 349 6.51 -7.67 -10.42
C GLY A 349 5.18 -7.16 -9.91
N HIS A 350 4.37 -6.69 -10.85
CA HIS A 350 3.11 -6.03 -10.56
C HIS A 350 1.98 -6.56 -11.43
N ILE A 351 0.82 -6.75 -10.80
CA ILE A 351 -0.40 -7.24 -11.40
C ILE A 351 -1.47 -6.15 -11.23
N HIS A 352 -1.87 -5.54 -12.32
CA HIS A 352 -3.10 -4.75 -12.33
C HIS A 352 -4.30 -5.66 -12.49
N THR A 353 -5.34 -5.47 -11.67
CA THR A 353 -6.62 -6.17 -11.80
C THR A 353 -7.56 -5.44 -12.75
N PRO A 354 -8.63 -6.11 -13.23
CA PRO A 354 -9.82 -5.43 -13.70
C PRO A 354 -10.33 -4.41 -12.67
N ARG A 355 -10.85 -3.29 -13.16
CA ARG A 355 -11.42 -2.20 -12.38
C ARG A 355 -12.84 -2.57 -11.96
N ILE A 356 -13.15 -2.31 -10.70
CA ILE A 356 -14.50 -2.42 -10.16
C ILE A 356 -14.93 -1.03 -9.67
N ILE A 357 -16.04 -0.52 -10.20
CA ILE A 357 -16.61 0.77 -9.77
C ILE A 357 -17.50 0.53 -8.56
N GLY A 358 -17.27 1.26 -7.47
CA GLY A 358 -18.00 1.05 -6.23
C GLY A 358 -17.63 -0.28 -5.60
N PHE A 359 -18.56 -1.23 -5.60
CA PHE A 359 -18.39 -2.55 -5.02
C PHE A 359 -19.22 -3.58 -5.80
N ASP A 360 -18.61 -4.69 -6.18
CA ASP A 360 -19.28 -5.82 -6.81
C ASP A 360 -18.69 -7.13 -6.26
N GLU A 361 -19.50 -7.86 -5.49
CA GLU A 361 -19.07 -9.07 -4.82
C GLU A 361 -18.64 -10.17 -5.79
N LYS A 362 -19.42 -10.39 -6.85
CA LYS A 362 -19.16 -11.43 -7.85
C LYS A 362 -17.88 -11.13 -8.61
N ALA A 363 -17.71 -9.89 -9.06
CA ALA A 363 -16.51 -9.47 -9.76
C ALA A 363 -15.27 -9.57 -8.86
N ASN A 364 -15.36 -9.20 -7.59
CA ASN A 364 -14.25 -9.34 -6.63
C ASN A 364 -13.83 -10.80 -6.42
N LEU A 365 -14.80 -11.72 -6.32
CA LEU A 365 -14.52 -13.15 -6.24
C LEU A 365 -13.86 -13.68 -7.52
N ALA A 366 -14.37 -13.31 -8.69
CA ALA A 366 -13.80 -13.71 -9.98
C ALA A 366 -12.36 -13.19 -10.13
N VAL A 367 -12.12 -11.93 -9.79
CA VAL A 367 -10.78 -11.32 -9.81
C VAL A 367 -9.84 -12.05 -8.85
N THR A 368 -10.25 -12.30 -7.61
CA THR A 368 -9.39 -12.95 -6.62
C THR A 368 -9.09 -14.41 -6.98
N ALA A 369 -10.08 -15.14 -7.48
CA ALA A 369 -9.89 -16.52 -7.95
C ALA A 369 -8.88 -16.58 -9.10
N GLN A 370 -8.95 -15.62 -10.02
CA GLN A 370 -8.02 -15.57 -11.14
C GLN A 370 -6.60 -15.12 -10.72
N ILE A 371 -6.47 -14.23 -9.71
CA ILE A 371 -5.16 -13.95 -9.07
C ILE A 371 -4.57 -15.22 -8.47
N LYS A 372 -5.37 -15.97 -7.70
CA LYS A 372 -4.95 -17.25 -7.11
C LYS A 372 -4.48 -18.23 -8.19
N GLU A 373 -5.18 -18.28 -9.32
CA GLU A 373 -4.81 -19.15 -10.45
C GLU A 373 -3.49 -18.73 -11.10
N MET A 374 -3.25 -17.43 -11.31
CA MET A 374 -1.97 -16.93 -11.80
C MET A 374 -0.81 -17.35 -10.89
N LEU A 375 -0.95 -17.14 -9.57
CA LEU A 375 0.06 -17.54 -8.58
C LEU A 375 0.24 -19.06 -8.55
N ARG A 376 -0.84 -19.83 -8.64
CA ARG A 376 -0.81 -21.29 -8.67
C ARG A 376 -0.02 -21.81 -9.87
N LEU A 377 -0.23 -21.26 -11.06
CA LEU A 377 0.50 -21.68 -12.25
C LEU A 377 1.98 -21.27 -12.20
N SER A 378 2.32 -20.16 -11.54
CA SER A 378 3.72 -19.73 -11.39
C SER A 378 4.59 -20.66 -10.53
N LEU A 379 4.00 -21.56 -9.73
CA LEU A 379 4.76 -22.36 -8.75
C LEU A 379 5.83 -23.26 -9.36
N THR A 380 5.72 -23.64 -10.64
CA THR A 380 6.72 -24.46 -11.33
C THR A 380 7.94 -23.69 -11.81
N GLU A 381 7.93 -22.36 -11.66
CA GLU A 381 8.97 -21.45 -12.16
C GLU A 381 9.62 -20.62 -11.04
N ILE A 382 9.31 -20.91 -9.76
CA ILE A 382 9.85 -20.21 -8.58
C ILE A 382 10.51 -21.14 -7.57
#